data_AF-A0A1G1SZW2-F1
#
_entry.id   AF-A0A1G1SZW2-F1
#
_cell.length_a   1.000
_cell.length_b   1.000
_cell.length_c   1.000
_cell.angle_alpha   90.00
_cell.angle_beta   90.00
_cell.angle_gamma   90.00
#
_symmetry.space_group_name_H-M   'P 1'
#
loop_
_entity.id
_entity.type
_entity.pdbx_description
1 polymer ?
#
loop_
_entity_poly.entity_id
_entity_poly.type
_entity_poly.pdbx_seq_one_letter_code
_entity_poly.pdbx_strand_id
1 'polypeptide(L)' 'MVKQQTGRTVGQWVAERRLTEACTLLHRTDLAVAEVAYQLGFKEPTNFTKYFRKHTGQTPTQYRRGLPPMP' A
#
# COMPACT_ATOMS: atom_id res chain seq x y z
N MET A 1 4.69 -16.80 30.95
CA MET A 1 3.61 -16.24 30.11
C MET A 1 3.57 -14.73 30.30
N VAL A 2 4.23 -13.97 29.43
CA VAL A 2 4.20 -12.50 29.43
C VAL A 2 3.38 -12.05 28.22
N LYS A 3 2.11 -11.78 28.49
CA LYS A 3 1.26 -10.95 27.66
C LYS A 3 1.65 -9.49 27.94
N GLN A 4 1.62 -8.65 26.92
CA GLN A 4 1.63 -7.18 26.95
C GLN A 4 3.01 -6.50 26.93
N GLN A 5 3.35 -5.92 25.76
CA GLN A 5 3.93 -4.58 25.61
C GLN A 5 4.08 -4.31 24.08
N THR A 6 3.22 -3.42 23.56
CA THR A 6 3.28 -2.86 22.18
C THR A 6 3.43 -3.87 21.04
N GLY A 7 2.42 -4.72 20.81
CA GLY A 7 2.36 -5.66 19.69
C GLY A 7 2.22 -5.04 18.29
N ARG A 8 2.51 -3.74 18.12
CA ARG A 8 2.70 -3.11 16.81
C ARG A 8 4.16 -3.30 16.43
N THR A 9 4.49 -4.50 15.94
CA THR A 9 5.82 -4.82 15.39
C THR A 9 6.21 -3.73 14.39
N VAL A 10 7.49 -3.34 14.35
CA VAL A 10 8.04 -2.35 13.39
C VAL A 10 7.51 -2.56 11.96
N GLY A 11 7.26 -3.82 11.58
CA GLY A 11 6.60 -4.18 10.32
C GLY A 11 5.20 -3.57 10.11
N GLN A 12 4.35 -3.45 11.14
CA GLN A 12 3.03 -2.77 11.07
C GLN A 12 3.18 -1.26 10.85
N TRP A 13 4.12 -0.61 11.53
CA TRP A 13 4.38 0.82 11.36
C TRP A 13 4.93 1.14 9.97
N VAL A 14 5.86 0.32 9.49
CA VAL A 14 6.38 0.40 8.11
C VAL A 14 5.28 0.09 7.11
N ALA A 15 4.40 -0.86 7.41
CA ALA A 15 3.26 -1.22 6.59
C ALA A 15 2.26 -0.05 6.41
N GLU A 16 1.87 0.62 7.50
CA GLU A 16 0.97 1.78 7.46
C GLU A 16 1.59 2.95 6.67
N ARG A 17 2.89 3.23 6.87
CA ARG A 17 3.60 4.24 6.08
C ARG A 17 3.61 3.91 4.59
N ARG A 18 3.98 2.67 4.23
CA ARG A 18 3.97 2.21 2.84
C ARG A 18 2.58 2.28 2.23
N LEU A 19 1.53 1.98 3.00
CA LEU A 19 0.14 2.08 2.51
C LEU A 19 -0.24 3.54 2.22
N THR A 20 0.18 4.46 3.09
CA THR A 20 -0.08 5.89 2.93
C THR A 20 0.65 6.45 1.71
N GLU A 21 1.92 6.08 1.52
CA GLU A 21 2.69 6.41 0.32
C GLU A 21 2.07 5.78 -0.93
N ALA A 22 1.62 4.53 -0.87
CA ALA A 22 0.94 3.86 -1.97
C ALA A 22 -0.30 4.62 -2.43
N CYS A 23 -1.20 4.99 -1.50
CA CYS A 23 -2.40 5.76 -1.82
C CYS A 23 -2.06 7.13 -2.40
N THR A 24 -1.04 7.79 -1.83
CA THR A 24 -0.56 9.10 -2.31
C THR A 24 0.00 8.99 -3.72
N LEU A 25 0.83 7.98 -4.01
CA LEU A 25 1.37 7.73 -5.34
C LEU A 25 0.26 7.38 -6.34
N LEU A 26 -0.67 6.51 -5.95
CA LEU A 26 -1.80 6.12 -6.81
C LEU A 26 -2.70 7.30 -7.19
N HIS A 27 -2.80 8.29 -6.30
CA HIS A 27 -3.64 9.49 -6.49
C HIS A 27 -2.89 10.65 -7.17
N ARG A 28 -1.62 10.88 -6.81
CA ARG A 28 -0.79 11.97 -7.37
C ARG A 28 -0.17 11.63 -8.71
N THR A 29 0.00 10.34 -9.00
CA THR A 29 0.69 9.88 -10.22
C THR A 29 -0.13 8.82 -10.94
N ASP A 30 0.02 8.77 -12.26
CA ASP A 30 -0.57 7.70 -13.08
C ASP A 30 0.35 6.47 -13.22
N LEU A 31 1.38 6.37 -12.37
CA LEU A 31 2.37 5.28 -12.40
C LEU A 31 1.72 3.90 -12.34
N ALA A 32 2.18 2.94 -13.14
CA ALA A 32 1.64 1.58 -13.06
C ALA A 32 1.76 1.01 -11.63
N VAL A 33 0.84 0.11 -11.25
CA VAL A 33 0.88 -0.56 -9.93
C VAL A 33 2.24 -1.24 -9.68
N ALA A 34 2.91 -1.70 -10.73
CA ALA A 34 4.28 -2.21 -10.69
C ALA A 34 5.28 -1.15 -10.20
N GLU A 35 5.29 0.03 -10.78
CA GLU A 35 6.16 1.14 -10.38
C GLU A 35 5.93 1.56 -8.92
N VAL A 36 4.66 1.64 -8.51
CA VAL A 36 4.31 1.94 -7.10
C VAL A 36 4.84 0.85 -6.18
N ALA A 37 4.73 -0.42 -6.57
CA ALA A 37 5.27 -1.54 -5.80
C ALA A 37 6.80 -1.45 -5.67
N TYR A 38 7.50 -1.17 -6.77
CA TYR A 38 8.96 -1.02 -6.77
C TYR A 38 9.42 0.15 -5.89
N GLN A 39 8.75 1.31 -5.96
CA GLN A 39 9.06 2.45 -5.09
C GLN A 39 8.87 2.14 -3.61
N LEU A 40 7.88 1.32 -3.26
CA LEU A 40 7.62 0.89 -1.89
C LEU A 40 8.55 -0.24 -1.41
N GLY A 41 9.53 -0.62 -2.24
CA GLY A 41 10.52 -1.67 -1.95
C GLY A 41 9.98 -3.09 -2.08
N PHE A 42 8.90 -3.30 -2.84
CA PHE A 42 8.46 -4.65 -3.21
C PHE A 42 9.23 -5.13 -4.44
N LYS A 43 9.75 -6.35 -4.39
CA LYS A 43 10.36 -7.01 -5.55
C LYS A 43 9.35 -7.36 -6.64
N GLU A 44 8.08 -7.57 -6.26
CA GLU A 44 7.03 -7.99 -7.19
C GLU A 44 5.72 -7.22 -6.96
N PRO A 45 5.10 -6.70 -8.04
CA PRO A 45 3.79 -6.04 -7.98
C PRO A 45 2.69 -6.92 -7.41
N THR A 46 2.75 -8.23 -7.64
CA THR A 46 1.75 -9.19 -7.19
C THR A 46 1.69 -9.26 -5.67
N ASN A 47 2.85 -9.21 -5.01
CA ASN A 47 2.93 -9.19 -3.54
C ASN A 47 2.38 -7.89 -2.97
N PHE A 48 2.73 -6.75 -3.57
CA PHE A 48 2.15 -5.46 -3.22
C PHE A 48 0.63 -5.45 -3.41
N THR A 49 0.13 -5.99 -4.52
CA THR A 49 -1.31 -6.02 -4.82
C THR A 49 -2.10 -6.83 -3.78
N LYS A 50 -1.60 -8.01 -3.39
CA LYS A 50 -2.20 -8.83 -2.33
C LYS A 50 -2.16 -8.11 -0.98
N TYR A 51 -1.02 -7.49 -0.67
CA TYR A 51 -0.81 -6.73 0.56
C TYR A 51 -1.75 -5.51 0.64
N PHE A 52 -1.80 -4.70 -0.42
CA PHE A 52 -2.63 -3.50 -0.51
C PHE A 52 -4.11 -3.85 -0.41
N ARG A 53 -4.55 -4.91 -1.11
CA ARG A 53 -5.93 -5.41 -1.03
C ARG A 53 -6.28 -5.95 0.34
N LYS A 54 -5.35 -6.58 1.05
CA LYS A 54 -5.57 -7.03 2.43
C LYS A 54 -5.78 -5.86 3.40
N HIS A 55 -5.17 -4.70 3.12
CA HIS A 55 -5.27 -3.52 3.98
C HIS A 55 -6.39 -2.54 3.61
N THR A 56 -6.61 -2.29 2.32
CA THR A 56 -7.62 -1.34 1.81
C THR A 56 -8.92 -2.02 1.36
N GLY A 57 -8.94 -3.35 1.26
CA GLY A 57 -10.06 -4.12 0.74
C GLY A 57 -10.14 -4.18 -0.79
N GLN A 58 -9.41 -3.33 -1.51
CA GLN A 58 -9.46 -3.20 -2.97
C GLN A 58 -8.07 -3.32 -3.60
N THR A 59 -7.99 -3.67 -4.88
CA THR A 59 -6.68 -3.64 -5.56
C THR A 59 -6.25 -2.19 -5.79
N PRO A 60 -4.94 -1.89 -5.83
CA PRO A 60 -4.45 -0.55 -6.14
C PRO A 60 -4.96 -0.04 -7.51
N THR A 61 -5.15 -0.93 -8.48
CA THR A 61 -5.78 -0.61 -9.77
C THR A 61 -7.25 -0.20 -9.62
N GLN A 62 -8.04 -0.93 -8.80
CA GLN A 62 -9.43 -0.55 -8.51
C GLN A 62 -9.51 0.77 -7.75
N TYR A 63 -8.61 0.95 -6.77
CA TYR A 63 -8.51 2.17 -6.00
C TYR A 63 -8.24 3.38 -6.92
N ARG A 64 -7.30 3.28 -7.87
CA ARG A 64 -7.08 4.32 -8.87
C ARG A 64 -8.31 4.55 -9.75
N ARG A 65 -8.95 3.49 -10.25
CA ARG A 65 -10.10 3.62 -11.15
C ARG A 65 -11.31 4.29 -10.47
N GLY A 66 -11.43 4.16 -9.14
CA GLY A 66 -12.47 4.81 -8.35
C GLY A 66 -12.15 6.25 -7.94
N LEU A 67 -10.91 6.72 -8.12
CA LEU A 67 -10.53 8.09 -7.82
C LEU A 67 -10.92 9.01 -8.99
N PRO A 68 -11.59 10.14 -8.75
CA PRO A 68 -11.78 11.14 -9.78
C PRO A 68 -10.41 11.67 -10.23
N PRO A 69 -10.20 11.96 -11.53
CA PRO A 69 -9.01 12.66 -11.97
C PRO A 69 -8.99 14.02 -11.27
N MET A 70 -7.91 14.34 -10.56
CA MET A 70 -7.70 15.69 -10.04
C MET A 70 -7.54 16.64 -11.24
N PRO A 71 -8.29 17.76 -11.29
CA PRO A 71 -8.16 18.76 -12.34
C PRO A 71 -6.82 19.51 -12.29
#